data_AF-A0A6A8AHL7-F1
#
_entry.id   AF-A0A6A8AHL7-F1
#
_cell.length_a   1.000
_cell.length_b   1.000
_cell.length_c   1.000
_cell.angle_alpha   90.00
_cell.angle_beta   90.00
_cell.angle_gamma   90.00
#
_symmetry.space_group_name_H-M   'P 1'
#
loop_
_entity.id
_entity.type
_entity.pdbx_description
1 polymer ?
#
loop_
_entity_poly.entity_id
_entity_poly.type
_entity_poly.pdbx_seq_one_letter_code
_entity_poly.pdbx_strand_id
1 'polypeptide(L)'
;MRTSDVKRSFGNKATWDTPFEEHFLNFVNEANGCIFSNGKENEALNLDVFDIEGDFDLVYIDTPYISKEGVGVDYLEFYHFLEGIVNYQKWKDMIDYRSKHRRIKHSKPVWCDKNKIHTAFNKLFKKFQNAAIVISYRSDGIPSITDLTRILKKYKPIVREARYGSYKYVLSNNNSEECLLVGLDKGG
;
A
#
# COMPACT_ATOMS: atom_id res chain seq x y z
N MET A 1 30.84 3.83 -11.57
CA MET A 1 30.20 4.75 -12.53
C MET A 1 29.95 3.97 -13.81
N ARG A 2 28.71 3.87 -14.30
CA ARG A 2 28.42 3.18 -15.57
C ARG A 2 28.70 4.14 -16.73
N THR A 3 29.55 3.73 -17.68
CA THR A 3 30.14 4.59 -18.73
C THR A 3 29.61 4.28 -20.14
N SER A 4 28.50 3.55 -20.25
CA SER A 4 27.99 3.13 -21.56
C SER A 4 27.19 4.23 -22.25
N ASP A 5 27.62 4.58 -23.46
CA ASP A 5 26.99 5.58 -24.33
C ASP A 5 25.81 4.94 -25.07
N VAL A 6 24.59 5.32 -24.68
CA VAL A 6 23.35 4.78 -25.25
C VAL A 6 22.48 5.94 -25.69
N LYS A 7 21.99 5.92 -26.94
CA LYS A 7 21.06 6.93 -27.45
C LYS A 7 19.73 6.81 -26.69
N ARG A 8 19.51 7.71 -25.74
CA ARG A 8 18.37 7.72 -24.81
C ARG A 8 17.35 8.78 -25.26
N SER A 9 16.15 8.36 -25.66
CA SER A 9 14.98 9.24 -25.72
C SER A 9 14.31 9.24 -24.35
N PHE A 10 14.91 9.90 -23.36
CA PHE A 10 14.34 9.99 -22.02
C PHE A 10 13.68 11.34 -21.83
N GLY A 11 12.35 11.34 -21.68
CA GLY A 11 11.51 12.51 -21.39
C GLY A 11 11.75 13.16 -20.02
N ASN A 12 12.79 12.74 -19.28
CA ASN A 12 13.09 13.24 -17.93
C ASN A 12 14.49 13.87 -17.83
N LYS A 13 15.14 14.26 -18.94
CA LYS A 13 16.48 14.88 -18.89
C LYS A 13 16.52 16.06 -17.92
N ALA A 14 15.49 16.91 -17.93
CA ALA A 14 15.34 18.01 -16.99
C ALA A 14 15.37 17.53 -15.52
N THR A 15 14.60 16.49 -15.18
CA THR A 15 14.57 15.93 -13.82
C THR A 15 15.93 15.37 -13.38
N TRP A 16 16.71 14.76 -14.28
CA TRP A 16 18.03 14.23 -13.93
C TRP A 16 19.13 15.30 -13.83
N ASP A 17 18.97 16.40 -14.57
CA ASP A 17 19.94 17.51 -14.60
C ASP A 17 19.66 18.57 -13.52
N THR A 18 18.44 18.62 -12.97
CA THR A 18 18.08 19.47 -11.82
C THR A 18 18.76 18.96 -10.53
N PRO A 19 19.43 19.84 -9.74
CA PRO A 19 20.07 19.45 -8.48
C PRO A 19 19.10 18.82 -7.47
N PHE A 20 19.61 17.87 -6.69
CA PHE A 20 18.83 17.20 -5.64
C PHE A 20 18.18 18.20 -4.66
N GLU A 21 18.89 19.26 -4.28
CA GLU A 21 18.40 20.28 -3.35
C GLU A 21 17.15 21.00 -3.92
N GLU A 22 17.14 21.30 -5.21
CA GLU A 22 16.02 21.96 -5.86
C GLU A 22 14.78 21.04 -5.86
N HIS A 23 14.96 19.77 -6.22
CA HIS A 23 13.89 18.76 -6.11
C HIS A 23 13.39 18.63 -4.67
N PHE A 24 14.30 18.53 -3.71
CA PHE A 24 13.96 18.37 -2.31
C PHE A 24 13.11 19.54 -1.80
N LEU A 25 13.51 20.78 -2.08
CA LEU A 25 12.75 21.97 -1.69
C LEU A 25 11.40 22.05 -2.40
N ASN A 26 11.33 21.68 -3.69
CA ASN A 26 10.07 21.63 -4.42
C ASN A 26 9.10 20.62 -3.79
N PHE A 27 9.56 19.41 -3.47
CA PHE A 27 8.74 18.41 -2.79
C PHE A 27 8.35 18.82 -1.37
N VAL A 28 9.23 19.49 -0.62
CA VAL A 28 8.89 20.05 0.70
C VAL A 28 7.79 21.10 0.58
N ASN A 29 7.88 22.00 -0.40
CA ASN A 29 6.87 23.02 -0.64
C ASN A 29 5.52 22.40 -1.04
N GLU A 30 5.53 21.41 -1.94
CA GLU A 30 4.32 20.66 -2.33
C GLU A 30 3.70 19.94 -1.14
N ALA A 31 4.51 19.21 -0.36
CA ALA A 31 4.05 18.49 0.82
C ALA A 31 3.45 19.44 1.87
N ASN A 32 4.10 20.58 2.14
CA ASN A 32 3.59 21.59 3.05
C ASN A 32 2.29 22.23 2.55
N GLY A 33 2.15 22.42 1.23
CA GLY A 33 0.90 22.89 0.61
C GLY A 33 -0.28 21.91 0.77
N CYS A 34 0.01 20.63 0.99
CA CYS A 34 -0.99 19.60 1.26
C CYS A 34 -1.39 19.50 2.74
N ILE A 35 -0.76 20.26 3.65
CA ILE A 35 -1.13 20.31 5.06
C ILE A 35 -2.25 21.33 5.24
N PHE A 36 -3.46 20.85 5.52
CA PHE A 36 -4.62 21.69 5.78
C PHE A 36 -5.42 21.17 6.98
N SER A 37 -6.18 22.07 7.61
CA SER A 37 -7.15 21.69 8.64
C SER A 37 -8.52 21.52 8.01
N ASN A 38 -9.16 20.38 8.27
CA ASN A 38 -10.58 20.16 7.95
C ASN A 38 -11.52 20.64 9.07
N GLY A 39 -10.98 21.27 10.12
CA GLY A 39 -11.74 21.74 11.29
C GLY A 39 -12.23 20.62 12.22
N LYS A 40 -11.75 19.39 12.05
CA LYS A 40 -12.11 18.23 12.87
C LYS A 40 -10.91 17.72 13.67
N GLU A 41 -11.20 16.94 14.70
CA GLU A 41 -10.21 16.14 15.40
C GLU A 41 -9.88 14.92 14.53
N ASN A 42 -8.59 14.77 14.19
CA ASN A 42 -8.10 13.64 13.40
C ASN A 42 -6.98 12.97 14.19
N GLU A 43 -7.00 11.64 14.24
CA GLU A 43 -5.98 10.83 14.89
C GLU A 43 -5.25 9.97 13.87
N ALA A 44 -3.94 9.83 14.03
CA ALA A 44 -3.10 8.93 13.25
C ALA A 44 -2.36 8.00 14.20
N LEU A 45 -2.57 6.70 14.04
CA LEU A 45 -2.04 5.66 14.92
C LEU A 45 -1.07 4.76 14.16
N ASN A 46 0.03 4.36 14.81
CA ASN A 46 0.94 3.35 14.33
C ASN A 46 0.69 2.04 15.09
N LEU A 47 -0.29 1.25 14.63
CA LEU A 47 -0.72 0.00 15.26
C LEU A 47 -0.91 -1.10 14.21
N ASP A 48 -0.92 -2.36 14.66
CA ASP A 48 -1.52 -3.42 13.84
C ASP A 48 -3.02 -3.13 13.72
N VAL A 49 -3.56 -3.25 12.51
CA VAL A 49 -4.99 -3.05 12.24
C VAL A 49 -5.88 -3.93 13.12
N PHE A 50 -5.40 -5.09 13.55
CA PHE A 50 -6.14 -5.99 14.44
C PHE A 50 -6.21 -5.48 15.90
N ASP A 51 -5.30 -4.60 16.30
CA ASP A 51 -5.22 -4.03 17.64
C ASP A 51 -5.98 -2.69 17.78
N ILE A 52 -6.47 -2.13 16.67
CA ILE A 52 -7.28 -0.89 16.70
C ILE A 52 -8.59 -1.13 17.44
N GLU A 53 -8.89 -0.31 18.44
CA GLU A 53 -10.15 -0.35 19.19
C GLU A 53 -11.09 0.79 18.77
N GLY A 54 -12.40 0.60 18.97
CA GLY A 54 -13.43 1.59 18.67
C GLY A 54 -14.52 1.10 17.73
N ASP A 55 -15.61 1.88 17.66
CA ASP A 55 -16.69 1.71 16.70
C ASP A 55 -16.47 2.66 15.52
N PHE A 56 -16.74 2.16 14.31
CA PHE A 56 -16.51 2.88 13.07
C PHE A 56 -17.76 2.83 12.20
N ASP A 57 -18.12 3.96 11.61
CA ASP A 57 -19.20 4.02 10.62
C ASP A 57 -18.72 3.54 9.23
N LEU A 58 -17.46 3.84 8.89
CA LEU A 58 -16.83 3.48 7.62
C LEU A 58 -15.35 3.19 7.82
N VAL A 59 -14.87 2.14 7.15
CA VAL A 59 -13.45 1.77 7.08
C VAL A 59 -13.01 1.69 5.63
N TYR A 60 -12.02 2.52 5.28
CA TYR A 60 -11.33 2.46 4.00
C TYR A 60 -10.05 1.61 4.15
N ILE A 61 -9.90 0.61 3.29
CA ILE A 61 -8.85 -0.39 3.35
C ILE A 61 -8.03 -0.31 2.07
N ASP A 62 -6.74 0.00 2.22
CA ASP A 62 -5.74 -0.04 1.15
C ASP A 62 -4.57 -0.93 1.63
N THR A 63 -4.68 -2.23 1.35
CA THR A 63 -3.67 -3.20 1.77
C THR A 63 -2.53 -3.29 0.75
N PRO A 64 -1.32 -3.67 1.16
CA PRO A 64 -0.29 -4.10 0.21
C PRO A 64 -0.82 -5.18 -0.74
N TYR A 65 -0.45 -5.09 -2.01
CA TYR A 65 -0.90 -6.03 -3.04
C TYR A 65 0.13 -7.13 -3.28
N ILE A 66 -0.33 -8.38 -3.33
CA ILE A 66 0.44 -9.51 -3.84
C ILE A 66 0.04 -9.68 -5.31
N SER A 67 0.98 -9.56 -6.24
CA SER A 67 0.68 -9.76 -7.66
C SER A 67 0.27 -11.20 -7.95
N LYS A 68 -0.34 -11.46 -9.11
CA LYS A 68 -0.70 -12.81 -9.60
C LYS A 68 0.48 -13.80 -9.58
N GLU A 69 1.71 -13.33 -9.70
CA GLU A 69 2.93 -14.14 -9.62
C GLU A 69 3.24 -14.60 -8.18
N GLY A 70 2.45 -14.15 -7.19
CA GLY A 70 2.63 -14.46 -5.78
C GLY A 70 3.76 -13.67 -5.12
N VAL A 71 4.24 -12.61 -5.77
CA VAL A 71 5.29 -11.74 -5.25
C VAL A 71 4.62 -10.56 -4.55
N GLY A 72 4.74 -10.54 -3.22
CA GLY A 72 4.44 -9.35 -2.41
C GLY A 72 5.69 -8.49 -2.31
N VAL A 73 5.52 -7.18 -2.41
CA VAL A 73 6.60 -6.21 -2.16
C VAL A 73 6.55 -5.83 -0.69
N ASP A 74 7.55 -6.29 0.07
CA ASP A 74 7.74 -5.84 1.45
C ASP A 74 8.67 -4.63 1.46
N TYR A 75 8.10 -3.45 1.73
CA TYR A 75 8.84 -2.19 1.71
C TYR A 75 9.99 -2.14 2.74
N LEU A 76 9.90 -2.92 3.83
CA LEU A 76 10.99 -3.03 4.82
C LEU A 76 12.23 -3.73 4.26
N GLU A 77 12.12 -4.42 3.13
CA GLU A 77 13.26 -5.04 2.44
C GLU A 77 14.07 -4.05 1.59
N PHE A 78 13.48 -2.93 1.15
CA PHE A 78 14.10 -2.02 0.18
C PHE A 78 14.64 -0.73 0.80
N TYR A 79 13.88 -0.12 1.72
CA TYR A 79 14.12 1.26 2.15
C TYR A 79 14.28 1.39 3.66
N HIS A 80 15.23 0.64 4.23
CA HIS A 80 15.50 0.68 5.68
C HIS A 80 15.96 2.06 6.20
N PHE A 81 16.26 3.02 5.33
CA PHE A 81 16.64 4.37 5.74
C PHE A 81 15.47 5.20 6.26
N LEU A 82 14.23 4.95 5.81
CA LEU A 82 13.05 5.65 6.31
C LEU A 82 12.84 5.36 7.79
N GLU A 83 12.77 4.07 8.12
CA GLU A 83 12.76 3.58 9.50
C GLU A 83 14.00 4.06 10.30
N GLY A 84 15.14 4.12 9.62
CA GLY A 84 16.38 4.62 10.19
C GLY A 84 16.34 6.09 10.60
N ILE A 85 15.71 6.96 9.82
CA ILE A 85 15.56 8.38 10.16
C ILE A 85 14.67 8.53 11.39
N VAL A 86 13.59 7.74 11.48
CA VAL A 86 12.65 7.77 12.61
C VAL A 86 13.26 7.18 13.89
N ASN A 87 14.10 6.14 13.76
CA ASN A 87 14.68 5.40 14.89
C ASN A 87 16.22 5.34 14.83
N TYR A 88 16.84 6.51 14.65
CA TYR A 88 18.26 6.63 14.33
C TYR A 88 19.19 5.91 15.31
N GLN A 89 18.89 5.98 16.60
CA GLN A 89 19.72 5.38 17.65
C GLN A 89 19.74 3.84 17.60
N LYS A 90 18.63 3.20 17.18
CA LYS A 90 18.51 1.74 17.10
C LYS A 90 18.75 1.20 15.69
N TRP A 91 18.89 2.09 14.70
CA TRP A 91 18.92 1.71 13.29
C TRP A 91 19.96 0.63 12.97
N LYS A 92 21.18 0.78 13.50
CA LYS A 92 22.25 -0.21 13.32
C LYS A 92 21.85 -1.62 13.79
N ASP A 93 21.09 -1.72 14.88
CA ASP A 93 20.71 -3.00 15.49
C ASP A 93 19.52 -3.63 14.76
N MET A 94 18.71 -2.82 14.09
CA MET A 94 17.59 -3.25 13.25
C MET A 94 18.05 -3.92 11.94
N ILE A 95 19.27 -3.67 11.46
CA ILE A 95 19.77 -4.17 10.17
C ILE A 95 20.14 -5.66 10.24
N ASP A 96 19.66 -6.45 9.27
CA ASP A 96 20.12 -7.81 9.01
C ASP A 96 21.38 -7.81 8.14
N TYR A 97 22.54 -7.68 8.78
CA TYR A 97 23.84 -7.68 8.11
C TYR A 97 24.19 -8.99 7.38
N ARG A 98 23.42 -10.07 7.58
CA ARG A 98 23.58 -11.33 6.84
C ARG A 98 22.88 -11.28 5.48
N SER A 99 21.92 -10.38 5.30
CA SER A 99 21.23 -10.21 4.02
C SER A 99 22.09 -9.43 3.02
N LYS A 100 22.05 -9.80 1.74
CA LYS A 100 22.85 -9.15 0.68
C LYS A 100 22.58 -7.65 0.57
N HIS A 101 21.33 -7.24 0.75
CA HIS A 101 20.88 -5.85 0.61
C HIS A 101 20.65 -5.16 1.96
N ARG A 102 21.07 -5.76 3.08
CA ARG A 102 21.01 -5.17 4.44
C ARG A 102 19.62 -4.68 4.86
N ARG A 103 18.56 -5.44 4.57
CA ARG A 103 17.19 -5.12 5.01
C ARG A 103 17.05 -5.00 6.52
N ILE A 104 15.91 -4.48 6.97
CA ILE A 104 15.50 -4.55 8.38
C ILE A 104 15.12 -5.97 8.76
N LYS A 105 15.51 -6.37 9.97
CA LYS A 105 15.02 -7.60 10.62
C LYS A 105 13.54 -7.46 10.91
N HIS A 106 12.72 -8.28 10.26
CA HIS A 106 11.28 -8.34 10.51
C HIS A 106 10.78 -9.75 10.20
N SER A 107 9.62 -10.11 10.76
CA SER A 107 8.89 -11.31 10.35
C SER A 107 8.12 -11.02 9.07
N LYS A 108 8.04 -12.01 8.16
CA LYS A 108 7.26 -11.87 6.93
C LYS A 108 5.80 -11.49 7.24
N PRO A 109 5.29 -10.34 6.76
CA PRO A 109 3.94 -9.89 7.05
C PRO A 109 2.92 -10.80 6.37
N VAL A 110 1.77 -11.00 7.02
CA VAL A 110 0.66 -11.79 6.45
C VAL A 110 0.16 -11.19 5.13
N TRP A 111 0.32 -9.88 4.96
CA TRP A 111 -0.03 -9.11 3.77
C TRP A 111 0.86 -9.40 2.56
N CYS A 112 2.02 -10.04 2.76
CA CYS A 112 2.93 -10.47 1.68
C CYS A 112 3.01 -12.00 1.55
N ASP A 113 2.10 -12.74 2.19
CA ASP A 113 2.04 -14.20 2.14
C ASP A 113 0.74 -14.70 1.47
N LYS A 114 0.86 -15.16 0.22
CA LYS A 114 -0.27 -15.65 -0.59
C LYS A 114 -1.06 -16.78 0.06
N ASN A 115 -0.43 -17.56 0.96
CA ASN A 115 -1.10 -18.66 1.66
C ASN A 115 -1.92 -18.17 2.86
N LYS A 116 -1.62 -16.98 3.38
CA LYS A 116 -2.28 -16.40 4.57
C LYS A 116 -3.22 -15.24 4.23
N ILE A 117 -3.04 -14.61 3.07
CA ILE A 117 -3.75 -13.39 2.70
C ILE A 117 -5.28 -13.53 2.72
N HIS A 118 -5.81 -14.68 2.29
CA HIS A 118 -7.25 -14.96 2.34
C HIS A 118 -7.79 -14.98 3.78
N THR A 119 -7.04 -15.58 4.71
CA THR A 119 -7.37 -15.61 6.13
C THR A 119 -7.23 -14.23 6.76
N ALA A 120 -6.23 -13.45 6.35
CA ALA A 120 -6.03 -12.07 6.81
C ALA A 120 -7.23 -11.19 6.43
N PHE A 121 -7.66 -11.20 5.17
CA PHE A 121 -8.87 -10.49 4.73
C PHE A 121 -10.13 -10.95 5.45
N ASN A 122 -10.31 -12.26 5.65
CA ASN A 122 -11.47 -12.77 6.39
C ASN A 122 -11.49 -12.25 7.83
N LYS A 123 -10.33 -12.20 8.52
CA LYS A 123 -10.23 -11.62 9.86
C LYS A 123 -10.50 -10.12 9.84
N LEU A 124 -9.96 -9.40 8.86
CA LEU A 124 -10.11 -7.95 8.72
C LEU A 124 -11.59 -7.56 8.54
N PHE A 125 -12.29 -8.21 7.60
CA PHE A 125 -13.71 -7.93 7.37
C PHE A 125 -14.59 -8.33 8.54
N LYS A 126 -14.24 -9.40 9.26
CA LYS A 126 -14.93 -9.77 10.50
C LYS A 126 -14.77 -8.68 11.57
N LYS A 127 -13.55 -8.15 11.74
CA LYS A 127 -13.27 -7.10 12.73
C LYS A 127 -14.15 -5.88 12.50
N PHE A 128 -14.24 -5.43 11.25
CA PHE A 128 -14.99 -4.23 10.86
C PHE A 128 -16.39 -4.53 10.31
N GLN A 129 -16.98 -5.68 10.66
CA GLN A 129 -18.26 -6.10 10.08
C GLN A 129 -19.44 -5.16 10.39
N ASN A 130 -19.32 -4.31 11.42
CA ASN A 130 -20.35 -3.34 11.80
C ASN A 130 -20.23 -2.00 11.05
N ALA A 131 -19.12 -1.74 10.36
CA ALA A 131 -18.87 -0.52 9.60
C ALA A 131 -19.15 -0.73 8.11
N ALA A 132 -19.45 0.31 7.34
CA ALA A 132 -19.32 0.23 5.88
C ALA A 132 -17.86 -0.07 5.52
N ILE A 133 -17.62 -0.99 4.58
CA ILE A 133 -16.27 -1.40 4.21
C ILE A 133 -15.98 -0.96 2.78
N VAL A 134 -14.96 -0.14 2.58
CA VAL A 134 -14.48 0.26 1.26
C VAL A 134 -13.08 -0.29 1.08
N ILE A 135 -12.83 -1.01 -0.01
CA ILE A 135 -11.53 -1.63 -0.30
C ILE A 135 -11.03 -1.07 -1.62
N SER A 136 -9.87 -0.42 -1.58
CA SER A 136 -9.07 -0.13 -2.76
C SER A 136 -8.22 -1.35 -3.10
N TYR A 137 -8.29 -1.80 -4.36
CA TYR A 137 -7.63 -3.02 -4.75
C TYR A 137 -7.25 -3.06 -6.23
N ARG A 138 -6.22 -3.84 -6.56
CA ARG A 138 -5.84 -4.09 -7.96
C ARG A 138 -6.44 -5.37 -8.50
N SER A 139 -6.91 -5.35 -9.74
CA SER A 139 -7.54 -6.51 -10.38
C SER A 139 -6.57 -7.69 -10.63
N ASP A 140 -5.26 -7.44 -10.57
CA ASP A 140 -4.19 -8.44 -10.65
C ASP A 140 -3.65 -8.89 -9.28
N GLY A 141 -4.33 -8.53 -8.18
CA GLY A 141 -3.96 -8.95 -6.83
C GLY A 141 -4.36 -10.38 -6.46
N ILE A 142 -3.75 -10.90 -5.40
CA ILE A 142 -4.14 -12.13 -4.69
C ILE A 142 -4.54 -11.75 -3.25
N PRO A 143 -5.80 -12.00 -2.82
CA PRO A 143 -6.86 -12.72 -3.50
C PRO A 143 -7.40 -11.99 -4.74
N SER A 144 -8.04 -12.74 -5.64
CA SER A 144 -8.74 -12.15 -6.79
C SER A 144 -9.91 -11.28 -6.33
N ILE A 145 -10.38 -10.35 -7.17
CA ILE A 145 -11.59 -9.54 -6.88
C ILE A 145 -12.80 -10.43 -6.58
N THR A 146 -12.94 -11.54 -7.29
CA THR A 146 -13.99 -12.54 -7.06
C THR A 146 -13.87 -13.19 -5.68
N ASP A 147 -12.66 -13.56 -5.27
CA ASP A 147 -12.40 -14.13 -3.95
C ASP A 147 -12.60 -13.12 -2.82
N LEU A 148 -12.12 -11.88 -2.99
CA LEU A 148 -12.35 -10.79 -2.04
C LEU A 148 -13.84 -10.53 -1.87
N THR A 149 -14.58 -10.42 -2.97
CA THR A 149 -16.04 -10.25 -2.95
C THR A 149 -16.72 -11.40 -2.22
N ARG A 150 -16.29 -12.64 -2.46
CA ARG A 150 -16.83 -13.83 -1.78
C ARG A 150 -16.55 -13.80 -0.27
N ILE A 151 -15.36 -13.38 0.15
CA ILE A 151 -15.01 -13.24 1.57
C ILE A 151 -15.83 -12.11 2.21
N LEU A 152 -15.93 -10.95 1.54
CA LEU A 152 -16.68 -9.80 2.03
C LEU A 152 -18.17 -10.09 2.18
N LYS A 153 -18.77 -10.84 1.25
CA LYS A 153 -20.18 -11.27 1.30
C LYS A 153 -20.55 -12.12 2.52
N LYS A 154 -19.57 -12.67 3.25
CA LYS A 154 -19.84 -13.34 4.53
C LYS A 154 -20.29 -12.37 5.63
N TYR A 155 -19.87 -11.11 5.51
CA TYR A 155 -20.08 -10.07 6.52
C TYR A 155 -20.98 -8.95 6.02
N LYS A 156 -21.00 -8.70 4.69
CA LYS A 156 -21.80 -7.64 4.07
C LYS A 156 -22.83 -8.19 3.08
N PRO A 157 -24.13 -7.95 3.29
CA PRO A 157 -25.19 -8.45 2.40
C PRO A 157 -25.15 -7.81 1.01
N ILE A 158 -24.68 -6.56 0.91
CA ILE A 158 -24.56 -5.83 -0.35
C ILE A 158 -23.07 -5.59 -0.60
N VAL A 159 -22.58 -6.02 -1.77
CA VAL A 159 -21.23 -5.71 -2.24
C VAL A 159 -21.34 -5.13 -3.64
N ARG A 160 -20.83 -3.91 -3.82
CA ARG A 160 -20.74 -3.22 -5.11
C ARG A 160 -19.27 -3.15 -5.52
N GLU A 161 -19.05 -3.20 -6.83
CA GLU A 161 -17.72 -3.13 -7.42
C GLU A 161 -17.70 -2.00 -8.45
N ALA A 162 -16.70 -1.14 -8.37
CA ALA A 162 -16.39 -0.15 -9.40
C ALA A 162 -14.97 -0.41 -9.93
N ARG A 163 -14.78 -0.26 -11.24
CA ARG A 163 -13.49 -0.44 -11.91
C ARG A 163 -13.08 0.87 -12.58
N TYR A 164 -11.82 1.25 -12.41
CA TYR A 164 -11.24 2.47 -12.96
C TYR A 164 -9.95 2.15 -13.72
N GLY A 165 -9.92 2.64 -14.96
CA GLY A 165 -8.71 2.70 -15.79
C GLY A 165 -8.20 1.35 -16.28
N SER A 166 -8.13 1.18 -17.59
CA SER A 166 -7.18 0.26 -18.21
C SER A 166 -5.78 0.89 -18.17
N TYR A 167 -5.21 1.07 -16.96
CA TYR A 167 -3.88 1.68 -16.83
C TYR A 167 -2.81 0.72 -17.34
N LYS A 168 -2.35 0.97 -18.57
CA LYS A 168 -1.16 0.33 -19.11
C LYS A 168 0.07 1.05 -18.55
N TYR A 169 0.65 0.53 -17.47
CA TYR A 169 1.95 1.02 -17.02
C TYR A 169 2.93 0.92 -18.20
N VAL A 170 3.72 1.96 -18.43
CA VAL A 170 4.59 2.11 -19.62
C VAL A 170 5.60 0.96 -19.78
N LEU A 171 5.81 0.19 -18.71
CA LEU A 171 6.71 -0.97 -18.65
C LEU A 171 5.99 -2.31 -18.33
N SER A 172 4.66 -2.31 -18.24
CA SER A 172 3.84 -3.49 -17.98
C SER A 172 3.24 -4.04 -19.26
N ASN A 173 3.45 -5.33 -19.53
CA ASN A 173 2.69 -6.06 -20.55
C ASN A 173 1.30 -6.50 -20.05
N ASN A 174 1.02 -6.33 -18.76
CA ASN A 174 -0.23 -6.73 -18.12
C ASN A 174 -1.18 -5.53 -17.96
N ASN A 175 -2.42 -5.71 -18.38
CA ASN A 175 -3.51 -4.78 -18.05
C ASN A 175 -3.99 -5.08 -16.62
N SER A 176 -3.68 -4.17 -15.69
CA SER A 176 -4.30 -4.14 -14.35
C SER A 176 -5.25 -2.96 -14.28
N GLU A 177 -6.32 -3.13 -13.51
CA GLU A 177 -7.36 -2.13 -13.28
C GLU A 177 -7.44 -1.85 -11.79
N GLU A 178 -7.62 -0.58 -11.43
CA GLU A 178 -7.92 -0.23 -10.05
C GLU A 178 -9.40 -0.52 -9.79
N CYS A 179 -9.67 -1.22 -8.69
CA CYS A 179 -10.98 -1.70 -8.30
C CYS A 179 -11.33 -1.14 -6.93
N LEU A 180 -12.58 -0.71 -6.78
CA LEU A 180 -13.16 -0.31 -5.51
C LEU A 180 -14.29 -1.28 -5.15
N LEU A 181 -14.14 -2.01 -4.05
CA LEU A 181 -15.20 -2.86 -3.50
C LEU A 181 -15.86 -2.14 -2.31
N VAL A 182 -17.19 -2.05 -2.34
CA VAL A 182 -17.98 -1.37 -1.31
C VAL A 182 -18.97 -2.36 -0.69
N GLY A 183 -18.74 -2.72 0.57
CA GLY A 183 -19.58 -3.60 1.38
C GLY A 183 -20.50 -2.81 2.33
N LEU A 184 -21.81 -3.00 2.20
CA LEU A 184 -22.85 -2.27 2.92
C LEU A 184 -23.84 -3.21 3.60
N ASP A 185 -24.48 -2.72 4.67
CA ASP A 185 -25.58 -3.40 5.36
C ASP A 185 -26.93 -3.12 4.68
N LYS A 186 -27.96 -3.90 5.02
CA LYS A 186 -29.31 -3.67 4.49
C LYS A 186 -29.86 -2.37 5.06
N GLY A 187 -29.94 -1.32 4.24
CA GLY A 187 -30.51 -0.01 4.61
C GLY A 187 -29.57 1.18 4.44
N GLY A 188 -28.32 0.95 4.03
CA GLY A 188 -27.36 1.99 3.60
C GLY A 188 -27.18 2.09 2.09
#